data_AF-X1TMR9-F1
#
_entry.id   AF-X1TMR9-F1
#
_cell.length_a   1.000
_cell.length_b   1.000
_cell.length_c   1.000
_cell.angle_alpha   90.00
_cell.angle_beta   90.00
_cell.angle_gamma   90.00
#
_symmetry.space_group_name_H-M   'P 1'
#
loop_
_entity.id
_entity.type
_entity.pdbx_description
1 polymer ?
#
loop_
_entity_poly.entity_id
_entity_poly.type
_entity_poly.pdbx_seq_one_letter_code
_entity_poly.pdbx_strand_id
1 'polypeptide(L)'
;GKLSKKIRENKDSGARFTTARYDPYFSNVVIWIGGGRDRKERKINLTIPQGKFLFQLPFPTAEFLTIAEIMQKTGVDKIHSPEILDIVGLLEEYGVIKVKC
;
A
#
# COMPACT_ATOMS: atom_id res chain seq x y z
N GLY A 1 -6.81 -17.78 -2.79
CA GLY A 1 -7.75 -16.66 -3.05
C GLY A 1 -6.97 -15.35 -3.15
N LYS A 2 -7.54 -14.24 -3.65
CA LYS A 2 -6.75 -12.99 -3.81
C LYS A 2 -6.08 -12.52 -2.50
N LEU A 3 -6.70 -12.77 -1.34
CA LEU A 3 -6.17 -12.40 -0.02
C LEU A 3 -4.97 -13.25 0.45
N SER A 4 -4.71 -14.41 -0.17
CA SER A 4 -3.54 -15.24 0.16
C SER A 4 -2.27 -14.80 -0.56
N LYS A 5 -2.37 -13.81 -1.47
CA LYS A 5 -1.20 -13.19 -2.11
C LYS A 5 -0.30 -12.58 -1.05
N LYS A 6 1.00 -12.81 -1.18
CA LYS A 6 2.03 -12.25 -0.31
C LYS A 6 2.55 -10.95 -0.89
N ILE A 7 2.61 -9.90 -0.09
CA ILE A 7 3.02 -8.57 -0.52
C ILE A 7 4.12 -8.00 0.38
N ARG A 8 4.92 -7.08 -0.18
CA ARG A 8 5.83 -6.20 0.56
C ARG A 8 6.07 -4.92 -0.21
N GLU A 9 6.55 -3.88 0.47
CA GLU A 9 7.00 -2.66 -0.19
C GLU A 9 8.20 -2.93 -1.11
N ASN A 10 8.23 -2.27 -2.26
CA ASN A 10 9.36 -2.30 -3.16
C ASN A 10 10.38 -1.21 -2.76
N LYS A 11 11.67 -1.59 -2.74
CA LYS A 11 12.75 -0.65 -2.46
C LYS A 11 12.80 0.40 -3.57
N ASP A 12 13.04 1.66 -3.19
CA ASP A 12 13.24 2.77 -4.11
C ASP A 12 12.08 2.98 -5.09
N SER A 13 10.85 2.65 -4.67
CA SER A 13 9.63 2.77 -5.49
C SER A 13 9.31 4.19 -5.92
N GLY A 14 9.89 5.20 -5.26
CA GLY A 14 9.50 6.58 -5.46
C GLY A 14 8.08 6.88 -4.98
N ALA A 15 7.48 6.04 -4.13
CA ALA A 15 6.26 6.38 -3.42
C ALA A 15 6.59 7.17 -2.15
N ARG A 16 5.73 8.14 -1.81
CA ARG A 16 5.78 8.88 -0.54
C ARG A 16 4.46 8.72 0.18
N PHE A 17 4.48 8.02 1.31
CA PHE A 17 3.33 7.90 2.19
C PHE A 17 3.29 9.08 3.17
N THR A 18 2.10 9.65 3.37
CA THR A 18 1.88 10.75 4.32
C THR A 18 1.00 10.27 5.46
N THR A 19 1.49 10.34 6.69
CA THR A 19 0.73 10.01 7.90
C THR A 19 -0.37 11.04 8.17
N ALA A 20 -1.47 10.57 8.76
CA ALA A 20 -2.50 11.45 9.31
C ALA A 20 -1.97 12.23 10.53
N ARG A 21 -2.60 13.35 10.86
CA ARG A 21 -2.12 14.26 11.93
C ARG A 21 -2.21 13.67 13.34
N TYR A 22 -3.19 12.80 13.60
CA TYR A 22 -3.54 12.37 14.97
C TYR A 22 -3.58 10.86 15.16
N ASP A 23 -3.66 10.08 14.09
CA ASP A 23 -3.82 8.63 14.15
C ASP A 23 -2.75 7.91 13.30
N PRO A 24 -2.33 6.68 13.69
CA PRO A 24 -1.31 5.91 12.99
C PRO A 24 -1.89 5.24 11.72
N TYR A 25 -2.21 6.06 10.71
CA TYR A 25 -2.55 5.60 9.37
C TYR A 25 -2.03 6.56 8.29
N PHE A 26 -1.87 6.07 7.07
CA PHE A 26 -1.54 6.92 5.93
C PHE A 26 -2.79 7.57 5.34
N SER A 27 -2.78 8.91 5.24
CA SER A 27 -3.89 9.68 4.65
C SER A 27 -3.84 9.72 3.12
N ASN A 28 -2.63 9.65 2.55
CA ASN A 28 -2.42 9.64 1.12
C ASN A 28 -1.06 9.03 0.77
N VAL A 29 -0.95 8.56 -0.46
CA VAL A 29 0.32 8.18 -1.09
C VAL A 29 0.51 9.00 -2.36
N VAL A 30 1.70 9.57 -2.52
CA VAL A 30 2.12 10.25 -3.74
C VAL A 30 3.08 9.34 -4.48
N ILE A 31 2.78 9.07 -5.74
CA ILE A 31 3.62 8.27 -6.64
C ILE A 31 4.13 9.20 -7.72
N TRP A 32 5.44 9.21 -7.95
CA TRP A 32 6.02 9.97 -9.02
C TRP A 32 6.05 9.15 -10.32
N ILE A 33 5.43 9.68 -11.37
CA ILE A 33 5.37 9.04 -12.70
C ILE A 33 6.14 9.87 -13.73
N GLY A 34 6.70 9.22 -14.74
CA GLY A 34 7.53 9.86 -15.77
C GLY A 34 9.01 9.96 -15.39
N GLY A 35 9.81 10.61 -16.25
CA GLY A 35 11.27 10.72 -16.10
C GLY A 35 11.78 12.14 -16.35
N GLY A 36 12.94 12.46 -15.77
CA GLY A 36 13.58 13.76 -15.97
C GLY A 36 12.73 14.94 -15.50
N ARG A 37 12.62 15.97 -16.34
CA ARG A 37 11.89 17.22 -16.04
C ARG A 37 10.37 17.08 -16.17
N ASP A 38 9.88 16.00 -16.79
CA ASP A 38 8.45 15.73 -17.00
C ASP A 38 7.84 14.86 -15.91
N ARG A 39 8.55 14.66 -14.79
CA ARG A 39 8.05 13.87 -13.67
C ARG A 39 6.80 14.54 -13.09
N LYS A 40 5.69 13.81 -13.06
CA LYS A 40 4.42 14.28 -12.48
C LYS A 40 4.14 13.55 -11.17
N GLU A 41 3.56 14.27 -10.23
CA GLU A 41 3.03 13.68 -9.01
C GLU A 41 1.63 13.14 -9.26
N ARG A 42 1.40 11.87 -8.90
CA ARG A 42 0.07 11.28 -8.78
C ARG A 42 -0.24 11.07 -7.31
N LYS A 43 -1.15 11.89 -6.77
CA LYS A 43 -1.62 11.76 -5.39
C LYS A 43 -2.86 10.86 -5.35
N ILE A 44 -2.83 9.86 -4.47
CA ILE A 44 -3.95 8.96 -4.16
C ILE A 44 -4.33 9.22 -2.71
N ASN A 45 -5.54 9.71 -2.47
CA ASN A 45 -6.09 9.83 -1.12
C ASN A 45 -6.58 8.46 -0.67
N LEU A 46 -6.24 8.08 0.56
CA LEU A 46 -6.54 6.78 1.12
C LEU A 46 -7.75 6.89 2.06
N THR A 47 -8.61 5.87 2.04
CA THR A 47 -9.58 5.69 3.10
C THR A 47 -8.86 5.29 4.40
N ILE A 48 -9.54 5.41 5.55
CA ILE A 48 -8.95 5.00 6.84
C ILE A 48 -8.54 3.51 6.82
N PRO A 49 -9.37 2.56 6.34
CA PRO A 49 -8.98 1.15 6.24
C PRO A 49 -7.75 0.94 5.35
N GLN A 50 -7.69 1.59 4.18
CA GLN A 50 -6.52 1.52 3.29
C GLN A 50 -5.27 2.09 3.98
N GLY A 51 -5.41 3.25 4.63
CA GLY A 51 -4.32 3.89 5.36
C GLY A 51 -3.75 3.03 6.48
N LYS A 52 -4.62 2.38 7.27
CA LYS A 52 -4.22 1.47 8.36
C LYS A 52 -3.54 0.23 7.82
N PHE A 53 -4.11 -0.37 6.77
CA PHE A 53 -3.53 -1.53 6.09
C PHE A 53 -2.12 -1.22 5.57
N LEU A 54 -1.95 -0.10 4.85
CA LEU A 54 -0.68 0.29 4.26
C LEU A 54 0.37 0.70 5.30
N PHE A 55 -0.06 1.24 6.45
CA PHE A 55 0.82 1.57 7.56
C PHE A 55 1.56 0.34 8.13
N GLN A 56 0.98 -0.85 7.95
CA GLN A 56 1.55 -2.12 8.40
C GLN A 56 2.20 -2.94 7.26
N LEU A 57 2.44 -2.32 6.10
CA LEU A 57 3.14 -3.00 5.00
C LEU A 57 4.52 -3.49 5.45
N PRO A 58 4.93 -4.70 5.05
CA PRO A 58 6.29 -5.15 5.27
C PRO A 58 7.28 -4.27 4.53
N PHE A 59 8.29 -3.78 5.24
CA PHE A 59 9.39 -3.01 4.66
C PHE A 59 10.11 -3.80 3.55
N PRO A 60 10.85 -3.14 2.65
CA PRO A 60 11.52 -3.82 1.53
C PRO A 60 12.48 -4.94 1.93
N THR A 61 13.04 -4.87 3.13
CA THR A 61 13.96 -5.87 3.71
C THR A 61 13.27 -6.97 4.51
N ALA A 62 11.97 -6.81 4.81
CA ALA A 62 11.20 -7.79 5.57
C ALA A 62 10.72 -8.95 4.68
N GLU A 63 10.28 -10.03 5.34
CA GLU A 63 9.56 -11.10 4.66
C GLU A 63 8.21 -10.62 4.13
N PHE A 64 7.75 -11.22 3.04
CA PHE A 64 6.43 -10.93 2.52
C PHE A 64 5.36 -11.46 3.48
N LEU A 65 4.31 -10.69 3.70
CA LEU A 65 3.11 -11.11 4.43
C LEU A 65 1.92 -11.20 3.49
N THR A 66 0.99 -12.10 3.79
CA THR A 66 -0.27 -12.17 3.04
C THR A 66 -1.12 -10.94 3.31
N ILE A 67 -1.96 -10.55 2.33
CA ILE A 67 -2.94 -9.48 2.50
C ILE A 67 -3.84 -9.78 3.70
N ALA A 68 -4.28 -11.04 3.86
CA ALA A 68 -5.09 -11.46 4.99
C ALA A 68 -4.39 -11.25 6.35
N GLU A 69 -3.11 -11.60 6.47
CA GLU A 69 -2.34 -11.39 7.71
C GLU A 69 -2.19 -9.91 8.05
N ILE A 70 -1.94 -9.05 7.05
CA ILE A 70 -1.82 -7.61 7.27
C ILE A 70 -3.17 -7.02 7.71
N MET A 71 -4.28 -7.41 7.08
CA MET A 71 -5.62 -6.98 7.48
C MET A 71 -5.93 -7.40 8.93
N GLN A 72 -5.60 -8.64 9.30
CA GLN A 72 -5.79 -9.14 10.66
C GLN A 72 -4.96 -8.34 11.68
N LYS A 73 -3.67 -8.08 11.39
CA LYS A 73 -2.78 -7.32 12.27
C LYS A 73 -3.22 -5.86 12.47
N THR A 74 -3.91 -5.29 11.48
CA THR A 74 -4.37 -3.89 11.50
C THR A 74 -5.81 -3.72 12.01
N GLY A 75 -6.50 -4.82 12.31
CA GLY A 75 -7.91 -4.79 12.69
C GLY A 75 -8.83 -4.30 11.57
N VAL A 76 -8.40 -4.38 10.31
CA VAL A 76 -9.24 -4.02 9.16
C VAL A 76 -10.21 -5.15 8.88
N ASP A 77 -11.51 -4.85 8.99
CA ASP A 77 -12.57 -5.83 8.76
C ASP A 77 -12.57 -6.33 7.30
N LYS A 78 -12.93 -7.60 7.11
CA LYS A 78 -13.05 -8.24 5.80
C LYS A 78 -14.07 -7.54 4.89
N ILE A 79 -15.02 -6.78 5.41
CA ILE A 79 -15.91 -5.94 4.59
C ILE A 79 -15.13 -4.94 3.71
N HIS A 80 -13.94 -4.53 4.15
CA HIS A 80 -13.04 -3.65 3.41
C HIS A 80 -12.13 -4.39 2.42
N SER A 81 -12.20 -5.72 2.33
CA SER A 81 -11.35 -6.50 1.40
C SER A 81 -11.38 -5.99 -0.05
N PRO A 82 -12.52 -5.56 -0.63
CA PRO A 82 -12.53 -5.04 -1.99
C PRO A 82 -11.63 -3.81 -2.16
N GLU A 83 -11.77 -2.79 -1.31
CA GLU A 83 -10.96 -1.57 -1.43
C GLU A 83 -9.47 -1.80 -1.10
N ILE A 84 -9.16 -2.80 -0.27
CA ILE A 84 -7.79 -3.23 0.02
C ILE A 84 -7.18 -3.91 -1.21
N LEU A 85 -7.93 -4.81 -1.86
CA LEU A 85 -7.46 -5.47 -3.08
C LEU A 85 -7.25 -4.48 -4.22
N ASP A 86 -8.12 -3.47 -4.34
CA ASP A 86 -8.01 -2.43 -5.36
C ASP A 86 -6.76 -1.57 -5.14
N ILE A 87 -6.49 -1.10 -3.91
CA ILE A 87 -5.29 -0.31 -3.64
C ILE A 87 -4.01 -1.15 -3.78
N VAL A 88 -4.03 -2.43 -3.40
CA VAL A 88 -2.90 -3.34 -3.62
C VAL A 88 -2.63 -3.50 -5.12
N GLY A 89 -3.66 -3.73 -5.93
CA GLY A 89 -3.49 -3.83 -7.39
C GLY A 89 -2.94 -2.56 -8.00
N LEU A 90 -3.43 -1.39 -7.58
CA LEU A 90 -2.95 -0.09 -8.03
C LEU A 90 -1.47 0.12 -7.66
N LEU A 91 -1.08 -0.19 -6.43
CA LEU A 91 0.30 -0.05 -5.97
C LEU A 91 1.25 -1.06 -6.64
N GLU A 92 0.76 -2.26 -6.96
CA GLU A 92 1.50 -3.25 -7.75
C GLU A 92 1.75 -2.74 -9.18
N GLU A 93 0.74 -2.17 -9.83
CA GLU A 93 0.85 -1.59 -11.17
C GLU A 93 1.89 -0.45 -11.24
N TYR A 94 1.95 0.40 -10.22
CA TYR A 94 2.97 1.45 -10.11
C TYR A 94 4.34 0.97 -9.59
N GLY A 95 4.50 -0.34 -9.32
CA GLY A 95 5.75 -0.89 -8.80
C GLY A 95 6.11 -0.45 -7.38
N VAL A 96 5.12 0.04 -6.62
CA VAL A 96 5.28 0.47 -5.22
C VAL A 96 5.39 -0.72 -4.28
N ILE A 97 4.68 -1.80 -4.60
CA ILE A 97 4.77 -3.06 -3.86
C ILE A 97 5.12 -4.21 -4.80
N LYS A 98 5.66 -5.28 -4.24
CA LYS A 98 5.85 -6.55 -4.93
C LYS A 98 4.83 -7.55 -4.43
N VAL A 99 4.30 -8.36 -5.34
CA VAL A 99 3.37 -9.45 -5.03
C VAL A 99 4.00 -10.78 -5.40
N LYS A 100 3.78 -11.79 -4.57
CA LYS A 100 4.11 -13.20 -4.81
C LYS A 100 2.88 -14.07 -4.59
N CYS A 101 2.75 -15.10 -5.43
CA CYS A 101 1.76 -16.15 -5.28
C CYS A 101 2.25 -17.22 -4.30
#